data_AF-A0A8T6WAY8-F1
#
_entry.id   AF-A0A8T6WAY8-F1
#
_cell.length_a   1.000
_cell.length_b   1.000
_cell.length_c   1.000
_cell.angle_alpha   90.00
_cell.angle_beta   90.00
_cell.angle_gamma   90.00
#
_symmetry.space_group_name_H-M   'P 1'
#
loop_
_entity.id
_entity.type
_entity.pdbx_description
1 polymer ?
#
loop_
_entity_poly.entity_id
_entity_poly.type
_entity_poly.pdbx_seq_one_letter_code
_entity_poly.pdbx_strand_id
1 'polypeptide(L)'
;FRPNFADIHVTNLKVIVGFHSTPSKLALLEGDALAQYPLSSHAKHSTTLTTLDGPQPKYVIIRPTGWGTAINAFKSWKESYNGFTVQERSPTWITSHYPGDDKAERVKNFINDSYITNGTKYFLLVGDSDKVPVQQVWAGQQPYAYGYLDDNGSLPSDYYYECLGKWDTNDDQIYGAPNDTGMDIYPEVRIGRIPVKTATQAKNSLARIVSREKNPVLGN
;
A
#
# COMPACT_ATOMS: atom_id res chain seq x y z
N PHE A 1 67.85 20.58 -7.28
CA PHE A 1 67.58 20.07 -8.64
C PHE A 1 66.19 19.47 -8.65
N ARG A 2 65.23 20.08 -9.37
CA ARG A 2 63.93 19.46 -9.66
C ARG A 2 64.07 18.60 -10.92
N PRO A 3 63.31 17.49 -11.02
CA PRO A 3 62.64 17.15 -12.25
C PRO A 3 61.11 17.20 -12.06
N ASN A 4 60.43 17.77 -13.06
CA ASN A 4 58.98 17.73 -13.28
C ASN A 4 58.54 16.37 -13.84
N PHE A 5 57.21 16.26 -14.05
CA PHE A 5 56.38 15.29 -14.80
C PHE A 5 55.58 14.35 -13.87
N ALA A 6 54.28 14.11 -14.01
CA ALA A 6 53.13 14.71 -14.69
C ALA A 6 51.89 14.03 -14.05
N ASP A 7 50.75 14.71 -13.99
CA ASP A 7 49.51 14.20 -13.40
C ASP A 7 49.01 12.89 -14.06
N ILE A 8 48.65 11.89 -13.24
CA ILE A 8 47.79 10.77 -13.62
C ILE A 8 46.67 10.65 -12.58
N HIS A 9 45.43 10.83 -13.05
CA HIS A 9 44.19 10.54 -12.32
C HIS A 9 44.14 9.05 -11.93
N VAL A 10 43.85 8.77 -10.66
CA VAL A 10 43.58 7.41 -10.17
C VAL A 10 42.08 7.27 -9.96
N THR A 11 41.40 6.58 -10.87
CA THR A 11 40.03 6.11 -10.70
C THR A 11 40.02 4.79 -9.91
N ASN A 12 39.08 4.70 -8.98
CA ASN A 12 38.98 3.66 -7.96
C ASN A 12 38.80 2.25 -8.55
N LEU A 13 39.73 1.37 -8.18
CA LEU A 13 39.74 -0.07 -8.36
C LEU A 13 38.64 -0.70 -7.47
N LYS A 14 37.66 -1.40 -8.05
CA LYS A 14 36.68 -2.20 -7.30
C LYS A 14 36.88 -3.68 -7.63
N VAL A 15 37.18 -4.46 -6.59
CA VAL A 15 37.48 -5.89 -6.63
C VAL A 15 36.30 -6.67 -7.17
N ILE A 16 36.56 -7.47 -8.21
CA ILE A 16 35.63 -8.42 -8.83
C ILE A 16 35.69 -9.72 -8.02
N VAL A 17 34.54 -10.17 -7.51
CA VAL A 17 34.36 -11.58 -7.14
C VAL A 17 33.21 -12.10 -8.01
N GLY A 18 33.55 -12.97 -8.96
CA GLY A 18 32.61 -13.52 -9.92
C GLY A 18 31.75 -14.63 -9.32
N PHE A 19 30.48 -14.67 -9.73
CA PHE A 19 29.72 -15.90 -9.85
C PHE A 19 29.12 -15.96 -11.25
N HIS A 20 29.40 -17.06 -11.93
CA HIS A 20 29.08 -17.36 -13.31
C HIS A 20 27.78 -18.16 -13.41
N SER A 21 26.85 -17.70 -14.23
CA SER A 21 25.83 -18.55 -14.85
C SER A 21 25.60 -18.09 -16.29
N THR A 22 25.88 -18.99 -17.23
CA THR A 22 25.88 -18.78 -18.68
C THR A 22 24.54 -18.33 -19.25
N PRO A 23 24.54 -17.58 -20.37
CA PRO A 23 23.34 -17.10 -21.03
C PRO A 23 22.85 -18.12 -22.07
N SER A 24 21.55 -18.41 -22.11
CA SER A 24 20.96 -18.93 -23.34
C SER A 24 19.45 -18.80 -23.40
N LYS A 25 19.04 -18.09 -24.46
CA LYS A 25 17.79 -18.23 -25.22
C LYS A 25 16.63 -17.30 -24.87
N LEU A 26 16.88 -16.00 -25.06
CA LEU A 26 15.93 -15.21 -25.86
C LEU A 26 15.98 -15.76 -27.31
N ALA A 27 14.84 -16.24 -27.82
CA ALA A 27 14.58 -16.33 -29.25
C ALA A 27 13.06 -16.23 -29.48
N LEU A 28 12.72 -15.30 -30.35
CA LEU A 28 11.41 -14.80 -30.76
C LEU A 28 10.55 -15.88 -31.44
N LEU A 29 9.22 -15.69 -31.46
CA LEU A 29 8.37 -15.86 -32.64
C LEU A 29 7.00 -15.18 -32.35
N GLU A 30 6.66 -14.19 -33.18
CA GLU A 30 5.36 -13.54 -33.24
C GLU A 30 4.32 -14.45 -33.91
N GLY A 31 3.03 -14.30 -33.56
CA GLY A 31 1.93 -14.89 -34.31
C GLY A 31 0.70 -15.23 -33.45
N ASP A 32 -0.40 -14.52 -33.74
CA ASP A 32 -1.70 -14.55 -33.06
C ASP A 32 -2.38 -15.94 -33.01
N ALA A 33 -2.97 -16.29 -31.86
CA ALA A 33 -4.36 -16.75 -31.73
C ALA A 33 -4.71 -17.13 -30.27
N LEU A 34 -5.45 -16.22 -29.63
CA LEU A 34 -6.65 -16.44 -28.82
C LEU A 34 -6.74 -17.58 -27.78
N ALA A 35 -7.00 -17.11 -26.55
CA ALA A 35 -7.96 -17.66 -25.59
C ALA A 35 -7.61 -18.97 -24.87
N GLN A 36 -7.19 -18.85 -23.61
CA GLN A 36 -8.01 -19.24 -22.45
C GLN A 36 -7.19 -19.08 -21.15
N TYR A 37 -7.78 -18.33 -20.20
CA TYR A 37 -7.37 -18.07 -18.81
C TYR A 37 -6.13 -17.18 -18.59
N PRO A 38 -6.27 -15.95 -18.05
CA PRO A 38 -5.12 -15.24 -17.50
C PRO A 38 -4.65 -15.98 -16.24
N LEU A 39 -3.51 -16.67 -16.38
CA LEU A 39 -2.69 -17.09 -15.24
C LEU A 39 -2.32 -15.83 -14.46
N SER A 40 -2.89 -15.74 -13.27
CA SER A 40 -2.61 -14.81 -12.17
C SER A 40 -1.32 -13.99 -12.30
N SER A 41 -1.46 -12.67 -12.23
CA SER A 41 -0.39 -11.68 -12.25
C SER A 41 0.51 -11.75 -11.01
N HIS A 42 1.18 -12.88 -10.80
CA HIS A 42 2.20 -13.04 -9.79
C HIS A 42 3.51 -12.44 -10.31
N ALA A 43 3.65 -11.12 -10.16
CA ALA A 43 4.95 -10.48 -10.28
C ALA A 43 5.85 -11.02 -9.16
N LYS A 44 6.79 -11.92 -9.50
CA LYS A 44 7.88 -12.34 -8.62
C LYS A 44 8.71 -11.10 -8.28
N HIS A 45 8.54 -10.55 -7.08
CA HIS A 45 9.29 -9.36 -6.67
C HIS A 45 10.64 -9.75 -6.06
N SER A 46 11.70 -9.21 -6.68
CA SER A 46 13.11 -9.45 -6.39
C SER A 46 13.49 -9.17 -4.93
N THR A 47 14.09 -10.16 -4.27
CA THR A 47 14.65 -10.04 -2.90
C THR A 47 16.05 -9.42 -2.94
N THR A 48 16.18 -8.24 -3.54
CA THR A 48 17.44 -7.48 -3.50
C THR A 48 17.23 -6.29 -2.57
N LEU A 49 17.86 -6.33 -1.38
CA LEU A 49 18.05 -5.13 -0.57
C LEU A 49 18.98 -4.20 -1.34
N THR A 50 18.40 -3.41 -2.24
CA THR A 50 19.09 -2.30 -2.90
C THR A 50 19.51 -1.29 -1.84
N THR A 51 20.76 -0.84 -1.97
CA THR A 51 21.34 0.32 -1.29
C THR A 51 20.34 1.47 -1.18
N LEU A 52 20.37 2.22 -0.07
CA LEU A 52 19.50 3.36 0.29
C LEU A 52 19.47 4.54 -0.70
N ASP A 53 20.06 4.38 -1.88
CA ASP A 53 20.13 5.38 -2.95
C ASP A 53 19.01 5.22 -4.00
N GLY A 54 18.06 4.31 -3.79
CA GLY A 54 16.86 4.14 -4.63
C GLY A 54 15.73 5.13 -4.29
N PRO A 55 14.65 5.21 -5.10
CA PRO A 55 13.46 5.96 -4.76
C PRO A 55 12.97 5.52 -3.38
N GLN A 56 12.85 6.48 -2.46
CA GLN A 56 12.42 6.22 -1.09
C GLN A 56 11.05 5.51 -1.08
N PRO A 57 10.82 4.56 -0.15
CA PRO A 57 9.55 3.83 -0.10
C PRO A 57 8.40 4.82 0.06
N LYS A 58 7.34 4.64 -0.73
CA LYS A 58 6.18 5.54 -0.69
C LYS A 58 5.21 5.10 0.40
N TYR A 59 4.75 6.08 1.16
CA TYR A 59 3.76 5.94 2.21
C TYR A 59 2.62 6.92 1.94
N VAL A 60 1.39 6.45 1.84
CA VAL A 60 0.25 7.32 1.55
C VAL A 60 -0.63 7.47 2.77
N ILE A 61 -0.93 8.70 3.16
CA ILE A 61 -1.90 9.02 4.21
C ILE A 61 -3.19 9.51 3.57
N ILE A 62 -4.27 8.75 3.75
CA ILE A 62 -5.62 9.10 3.30
C ILE A 62 -6.35 9.74 4.48
N ARG A 63 -6.65 11.04 4.38
CA ARG A 63 -7.20 11.86 5.48
C ARG A 63 -8.12 12.98 5.01
N PRO A 64 -9.11 13.43 5.81
CA PRO A 64 -9.93 14.60 5.47
C PRO A 64 -9.11 15.86 5.14
N THR A 65 -9.56 16.68 4.18
CA THR A 65 -8.80 17.83 3.65
C THR A 65 -8.33 18.81 4.73
N GLY A 66 -9.14 19.06 5.76
CA GLY A 66 -8.82 19.99 6.86
C GLY A 66 -7.89 19.43 7.95
N TRP A 67 -7.40 18.20 7.84
CA TRP A 67 -6.64 17.53 8.92
C TRP A 67 -5.11 17.52 8.70
N GLY A 68 -4.59 18.29 7.73
CA GLY A 68 -3.15 18.32 7.44
C GLY A 68 -2.31 18.63 8.69
N THR A 69 -2.68 19.67 9.44
CA THR A 69 -1.96 20.06 10.67
C THR A 69 -1.97 18.98 11.74
N ALA A 70 -3.01 18.15 11.80
CA ALA A 70 -3.11 17.06 12.77
C ALA A 70 -2.11 15.94 12.49
N ILE A 71 -1.74 15.72 11.23
CA ILE A 71 -0.84 14.63 10.84
C ILE A 71 0.63 15.07 10.68
N ASN A 72 0.92 16.37 10.64
CA ASN A 72 2.25 16.91 10.32
C ASN A 72 3.39 16.26 11.13
N ALA A 73 3.23 16.15 12.45
CA ALA A 73 4.28 15.57 13.30
C ALA A 73 4.56 14.10 12.95
N PHE A 74 3.53 13.33 12.60
CA PHE A 74 3.67 11.94 12.18
C PHE A 74 4.28 11.84 10.79
N LYS A 75 3.81 12.65 9.84
CA LYS A 75 4.38 12.75 8.50
C LYS A 75 5.89 13.03 8.56
N SER A 76 6.29 14.10 9.25
CA SER A 76 7.70 14.46 9.38
C SER A 76 8.51 13.38 10.08
N TRP A 77 7.94 12.64 11.03
CA TRP A 77 8.62 11.51 11.66
C TRP A 77 8.84 10.35 10.67
N LYS A 78 7.81 9.98 9.89
CA LYS A 78 7.93 8.93 8.86
C LYS A 78 8.94 9.32 7.75
N GLU A 79 8.97 10.58 7.37
CA GLU A 79 9.93 11.10 6.38
C GLU A 79 11.36 11.12 6.92
N SER A 80 11.57 11.67 8.13
CA SER A 80 12.92 11.87 8.68
C SER A 80 13.55 10.62 9.29
N TYR A 81 12.77 9.78 9.96
CA TYR A 81 13.30 8.63 10.71
C TYR A 81 13.21 7.32 9.93
N ASN A 82 12.10 7.11 9.21
CA ASN A 82 11.90 5.89 8.43
C ASN A 82 12.29 6.03 6.95
N GLY A 83 12.62 7.24 6.50
CA GLY A 83 12.99 7.51 5.11
C GLY A 83 11.85 7.40 4.11
N PHE A 84 10.58 7.39 4.54
CA PHE A 84 9.47 7.32 3.59
C PHE A 84 9.31 8.62 2.81
N THR A 85 8.86 8.54 1.55
CA THR A 85 8.21 9.68 0.87
C THR A 85 6.72 9.64 1.20
N VAL A 86 6.23 10.63 1.95
CA VAL A 86 4.83 10.66 2.39
C VAL A 86 3.96 11.50 1.48
N GLN A 87 2.98 10.87 0.85
CA GLN A 87 1.93 11.54 0.07
C GLN A 87 0.64 11.63 0.88
N GLU A 88 -0.05 12.76 0.77
CA GLU A 88 -1.37 12.95 1.36
C GLU A 88 -2.45 12.98 0.28
N ARG A 89 -3.58 12.33 0.55
CA ARG A 89 -4.79 12.41 -0.28
C ARG A 89 -6.04 12.48 0.58
N SER A 90 -7.05 13.20 0.10
CA SER A 90 -8.36 13.21 0.75
C SER A 90 -9.30 12.19 0.11
N PRO A 91 -10.16 11.53 0.91
CA PRO A 91 -11.22 10.67 0.39
C PRO A 91 -12.07 11.39 -0.65
N THR A 92 -12.41 12.66 -0.41
CA THR A 92 -13.21 13.48 -1.34
C THR A 92 -12.56 13.68 -2.71
N TRP A 93 -11.23 13.87 -2.74
CA TRP A 93 -10.49 13.99 -3.99
C TRP A 93 -10.41 12.64 -4.70
N ILE A 94 -10.16 11.56 -3.96
CA ILE A 94 -10.14 10.20 -4.51
C ILE A 94 -11.50 9.86 -5.15
N THR A 95 -12.59 10.10 -4.41
CA THR A 95 -13.96 9.93 -4.89
C THR A 95 -14.41 11.03 -5.86
N SER A 96 -13.52 11.81 -6.45
CA SER A 96 -13.83 12.62 -7.64
C SER A 96 -12.94 12.30 -8.83
N HIS A 97 -11.86 11.53 -8.63
CA HIS A 97 -10.87 11.23 -9.68
C HIS A 97 -10.79 9.75 -10.06
N TYR A 98 -11.28 8.84 -9.20
CA TYR A 98 -11.30 7.40 -9.50
C TYR A 98 -12.73 6.91 -9.74
N PRO A 99 -12.96 6.02 -10.71
CA PRO A 99 -14.24 5.35 -10.90
C PRO A 99 -14.43 4.20 -9.91
N GLY A 100 -15.66 3.69 -9.81
CA GLY A 100 -16.09 2.60 -8.93
C GLY A 100 -17.56 2.76 -8.54
N ASP A 101 -18.22 1.65 -8.23
CA ASP A 101 -19.63 1.55 -7.88
C ASP A 101 -19.94 2.29 -6.58
N ASP A 102 -19.03 2.21 -5.61
CA ASP A 102 -19.14 2.89 -4.34
C ASP A 102 -17.87 3.67 -3.94
N LYS A 103 -17.93 4.38 -2.82
CA LYS A 103 -16.80 5.19 -2.36
C LYS A 103 -15.61 4.36 -1.92
N ALA A 104 -15.82 3.15 -1.41
CA ALA A 104 -14.76 2.26 -0.97
C ALA A 104 -14.04 1.66 -2.17
N GLU A 105 -14.75 1.19 -3.19
CA GLU A 105 -14.13 0.72 -4.44
C GLU A 105 -13.27 1.82 -5.09
N ARG A 106 -13.76 3.06 -5.09
CA ARG A 106 -12.98 4.21 -5.60
C ARG A 106 -11.69 4.45 -4.81
N VAL A 107 -11.72 4.23 -3.49
CA VAL A 107 -10.52 4.25 -2.64
C VAL A 107 -9.59 3.09 -2.98
N LYS A 108 -10.11 1.88 -3.18
CA LYS A 108 -9.34 0.71 -3.60
C LYS A 108 -8.68 0.93 -4.97
N ASN A 109 -9.38 1.51 -5.92
CA ASN A 109 -8.84 1.84 -7.25
C ASN A 109 -7.70 2.86 -7.17
N PHE A 110 -7.78 3.85 -6.29
CA PHE A 110 -6.67 4.75 -5.99
C PHE A 110 -5.46 4.03 -5.36
N ILE A 111 -5.71 3.11 -4.42
CA ILE A 111 -4.66 2.31 -3.78
C ILE A 111 -3.96 1.42 -4.83
N ASN A 112 -4.73 0.78 -5.70
CA ASN A 112 -4.23 -0.06 -6.78
C ASN A 112 -3.37 0.74 -7.78
N ASP A 113 -3.86 1.91 -8.22
CA ASP A 113 -3.09 2.81 -9.07
C ASP A 113 -1.79 3.28 -8.39
N SER A 114 -1.86 3.63 -7.11
CA SER A 114 -0.68 3.99 -6.30
C SER A 114 0.28 2.82 -6.08
N TYR A 115 -0.20 1.59 -6.10
CA TYR A 115 0.63 0.40 -6.05
C TYR A 115 1.35 0.18 -7.38
N ILE A 116 0.60 0.18 -8.50
CA ILE A 116 1.11 -0.10 -9.85
C ILE A 116 2.08 0.99 -10.31
N THR A 117 1.68 2.26 -10.20
CA THR A 117 2.45 3.39 -10.77
C THR A 117 3.67 3.76 -9.92
N ASN A 118 3.54 3.60 -8.61
CA ASN A 118 4.44 4.21 -7.65
C ASN A 118 5.15 3.19 -6.75
N GLY A 119 4.77 1.91 -6.81
CA GLY A 119 5.29 0.87 -5.92
C GLY A 119 4.92 1.10 -4.45
N THR A 120 3.85 1.85 -4.18
CA THR A 120 3.42 2.16 -2.81
C THR A 120 2.97 0.88 -2.10
N LYS A 121 3.55 0.59 -0.93
CA LYS A 121 3.19 -0.59 -0.12
C LYS A 121 2.49 -0.27 1.19
N TYR A 122 2.52 0.98 1.63
CA TYR A 122 1.99 1.38 2.94
C TYR A 122 0.98 2.50 2.81
N PHE A 123 -0.21 2.27 3.38
CA PHE A 123 -1.25 3.28 3.45
C PHE A 123 -1.79 3.40 4.87
N LEU A 124 -2.08 4.63 5.27
CA LEU A 124 -2.71 4.96 6.55
C LEU A 124 -4.01 5.69 6.31
N LEU A 125 -5.11 5.09 6.77
CA LEU A 125 -6.43 5.69 6.77
C LEU A 125 -6.61 6.45 8.09
N VAL A 126 -6.75 7.77 8.03
CA VAL A 126 -6.92 8.61 9.23
C VAL A 126 -8.34 9.14 9.27
N GLY A 127 -9.18 8.46 10.06
CA GLY A 127 -10.59 8.74 10.17
C GLY A 127 -11.40 7.46 10.38
N ASP A 128 -12.55 7.62 11.03
CA ASP A 128 -13.56 6.57 11.11
C ASP A 128 -14.27 6.36 9.75
N SER A 129 -15.17 5.38 9.65
CA SER A 129 -15.86 4.98 8.41
C SER A 129 -16.63 6.13 7.73
N ASP A 130 -17.15 7.09 8.50
CA ASP A 130 -17.81 8.28 7.97
C ASP A 130 -16.86 9.31 7.32
N LYS A 131 -15.55 9.19 7.60
CA LYS A 131 -14.51 10.08 7.07
C LYS A 131 -13.71 9.42 5.95
N VAL A 132 -13.29 8.17 6.16
CA VAL A 132 -12.60 7.35 5.16
C VAL A 132 -13.42 6.07 5.00
N PRO A 133 -14.03 5.83 3.82
CA PRO A 133 -14.92 4.69 3.60
C PRO A 133 -14.31 3.35 4.00
N VAL A 134 -15.17 2.39 4.33
CA VAL A 134 -14.86 0.97 4.52
C VAL A 134 -15.75 0.17 3.56
N GLN A 135 -15.31 -1.02 3.15
CA GLN A 135 -16.19 -1.93 2.42
C GLN A 135 -16.93 -2.82 3.41
N GLN A 136 -18.23 -3.00 3.20
CA GLN A 136 -18.98 -4.05 3.87
C GLN A 136 -18.72 -5.38 3.15
N VAL A 137 -18.22 -6.37 3.88
CA VAL A 137 -17.88 -7.70 3.37
C VAL A 137 -18.84 -8.71 3.98
N TRP A 138 -19.32 -9.65 3.17
CA TRP A 138 -20.20 -10.72 3.62
C TRP A 138 -19.62 -11.47 4.84
N ALA A 139 -20.46 -11.73 5.82
CA ALA A 139 -20.13 -12.43 7.06
C ALA A 139 -21.13 -13.53 7.44
N GLY A 140 -22.12 -13.83 6.59
CA GLY A 140 -23.14 -14.85 6.85
C GLY A 140 -24.56 -14.32 6.92
N GLN A 141 -25.54 -15.15 6.56
CA GLN A 141 -26.98 -14.85 6.71
C GLN A 141 -27.48 -14.90 8.18
N GLN A 142 -26.61 -15.26 9.13
CA GLN A 142 -26.93 -15.39 10.56
C GLN A 142 -25.77 -14.88 11.44
N PRO A 143 -25.59 -13.57 11.62
CA PRO A 143 -24.67 -13.05 12.63
C PRO A 143 -25.32 -12.92 14.02
N TYR A 144 -26.30 -13.78 14.35
CA TYR A 144 -27.03 -13.73 15.62
C TYR A 144 -26.28 -14.37 16.80
N ALA A 145 -24.95 -14.43 16.77
CA ALA A 145 -24.20 -15.01 17.88
C ALA A 145 -23.98 -14.01 19.04
N TYR A 146 -23.95 -12.69 18.80
CA TYR A 146 -23.55 -11.73 19.85
C TYR A 146 -24.19 -10.33 19.78
N GLY A 147 -25.37 -10.17 19.19
CA GLY A 147 -26.22 -8.97 19.40
C GLY A 147 -25.71 -7.65 18.83
N TYR A 148 -24.66 -7.66 18.01
CA TYR A 148 -24.13 -6.49 17.32
C TYR A 148 -23.84 -6.90 15.87
N LEU A 149 -24.77 -6.65 14.94
CA LEU A 149 -24.51 -6.26 13.55
C LEU A 149 -25.72 -5.50 12.99
N ASP A 150 -25.44 -4.36 12.36
CA ASP A 150 -26.36 -3.38 11.82
C ASP A 150 -26.61 -3.51 10.31
N ASP A 151 -25.87 -4.36 9.58
CA ASP A 151 -25.86 -4.34 8.10
C ASP A 151 -26.10 -5.72 7.44
N ASN A 152 -27.29 -6.32 7.63
CA ASN A 152 -27.80 -7.45 6.82
C ASN A 152 -26.83 -8.63 6.57
N GLY A 153 -25.98 -8.99 7.53
CA GLY A 153 -25.04 -10.11 7.40
C GLY A 153 -23.67 -9.74 6.80
N SER A 154 -23.29 -8.47 6.86
CA SER A 154 -21.96 -7.98 6.46
C SER A 154 -21.19 -7.31 7.61
N LEU A 155 -19.88 -7.18 7.45
CA LEU A 155 -18.93 -6.58 8.39
C LEU A 155 -18.01 -5.57 7.68
N PRO A 156 -17.71 -4.42 8.29
CA PRO A 156 -16.79 -3.46 7.71
C PRO A 156 -15.35 -4.01 7.74
N SER A 157 -14.64 -3.92 6.62
CA SER A 157 -13.29 -4.47 6.50
C SER A 157 -12.34 -3.55 5.75
N ASP A 158 -11.19 -3.26 6.37
CA ASP A 158 -10.05 -2.65 5.69
C ASP A 158 -9.20 -3.71 4.95
N TYR A 159 -9.38 -5.01 5.23
CA TYR A 159 -8.69 -6.09 4.51
C TYR A 159 -9.03 -6.11 3.01
N TYR A 160 -10.23 -5.61 2.68
CA TYR A 160 -10.66 -5.34 1.30
C TYR A 160 -9.68 -4.44 0.52
N TYR A 161 -9.05 -3.47 1.20
CA TYR A 161 -8.06 -2.58 0.60
C TYR A 161 -6.66 -3.18 0.51
N GLU A 162 -6.38 -4.23 1.27
CA GLU A 162 -5.10 -4.93 1.24
C GLU A 162 -4.95 -5.84 0.02
N CYS A 163 -6.05 -6.46 -0.39
CA CYS A 163 -6.10 -7.42 -1.49
C CYS A 163 -6.63 -6.73 -2.75
N LEU A 164 -5.77 -6.44 -3.72
CA LEU A 164 -6.06 -5.55 -4.84
C LEU A 164 -6.87 -6.20 -5.97
N GLY A 165 -7.05 -7.52 -5.96
CA GLY A 165 -7.93 -8.20 -6.90
C GLY A 165 -9.43 -8.03 -6.63
N LYS A 166 -10.24 -8.70 -7.45
CA LYS A 166 -11.71 -8.62 -7.44
C LYS A 166 -12.28 -9.36 -6.23
N TRP A 167 -13.26 -8.74 -5.57
CA TRP A 167 -13.94 -9.27 -4.37
C TRP A 167 -15.41 -9.57 -4.61
N ASP A 168 -16.04 -8.84 -5.52
CA ASP A 168 -17.36 -9.12 -6.06
C ASP A 168 -17.16 -9.66 -7.48
N THR A 169 -17.08 -10.97 -7.61
CA THR A 169 -16.75 -11.67 -8.85
C THR A 169 -17.95 -11.87 -9.76
N ASN A 170 -19.17 -11.83 -9.22
CA ASN A 170 -20.42 -11.98 -9.95
C ASN A 170 -21.21 -10.66 -10.13
N ASP A 171 -20.65 -9.52 -9.68
CA ASP A 171 -21.17 -8.16 -9.86
C ASP A 171 -22.57 -7.96 -9.25
N ASP A 172 -22.81 -8.56 -8.08
CA ASP A 172 -24.08 -8.44 -7.33
C ASP A 172 -24.01 -7.47 -6.14
N GLN A 173 -22.86 -6.81 -5.96
CA GLN A 173 -22.53 -5.87 -4.89
C GLN A 173 -22.49 -6.49 -3.48
N ILE A 174 -22.41 -7.82 -3.39
CA ILE A 174 -22.22 -8.57 -2.13
C ILE A 174 -20.77 -9.07 -2.07
N TYR A 175 -19.88 -8.19 -1.64
CA TYR A 175 -18.45 -8.46 -1.62
C TYR A 175 -18.06 -9.63 -0.70
N GLY A 176 -17.34 -10.61 -1.24
CA GLY A 176 -16.80 -11.74 -0.49
C GLY A 176 -17.85 -12.79 -0.09
N ALA A 177 -18.94 -12.86 -0.86
CA ALA A 177 -19.99 -13.84 -0.65
C ALA A 177 -19.54 -15.27 -1.02
N PRO A 178 -20.22 -16.33 -0.54
CA PRO A 178 -19.86 -17.70 -0.87
C PRO A 178 -19.97 -18.05 -2.37
N ASN A 179 -20.79 -17.30 -3.11
CA ASN A 179 -20.93 -17.40 -4.57
C ASN A 179 -19.82 -16.63 -5.33
N ASP A 180 -18.93 -15.92 -4.63
CA ASP A 180 -17.77 -15.27 -5.25
C ASP A 180 -16.66 -16.27 -5.55
N THR A 181 -16.70 -16.85 -6.73
CA THR A 181 -15.67 -17.80 -7.17
C THR A 181 -14.45 -17.07 -7.71
N GLY A 182 -13.28 -17.34 -7.13
CA GLY A 182 -12.01 -16.77 -7.59
C GLY A 182 -11.68 -15.39 -7.00
N MET A 183 -12.28 -15.05 -5.86
CA MET A 183 -11.91 -13.86 -5.09
C MET A 183 -10.42 -13.85 -4.74
N ASP A 184 -9.81 -12.68 -4.85
CA ASP A 184 -8.42 -12.46 -4.43
C ASP A 184 -8.36 -11.99 -2.97
N ILE A 185 -7.82 -12.87 -2.12
CA ILE A 185 -7.68 -12.66 -0.68
C ILE A 185 -6.23 -12.52 -0.23
N TYR A 186 -5.29 -12.27 -1.16
CA TYR A 186 -3.87 -12.14 -0.84
C TYR A 186 -3.47 -10.66 -0.75
N PRO A 187 -2.90 -10.19 0.37
CA PRO A 187 -2.49 -8.79 0.54
C PRO A 187 -1.26 -8.37 -0.28
N GLU A 188 -1.41 -7.44 -1.22
CA GLU A 188 -0.29 -6.79 -1.92
C GLU A 188 0.29 -5.59 -1.16
N VAL A 189 -0.54 -4.94 -0.34
CA VAL A 189 -0.20 -3.72 0.41
C VAL A 189 -0.46 -3.89 1.91
N ARG A 190 -0.09 -2.89 2.70
CA ARG A 190 -0.36 -2.82 4.14
C ARG A 190 -1.23 -1.62 4.43
N ILE A 191 -2.36 -1.87 5.05
CA ILE A 191 -3.33 -0.84 5.41
C ILE A 191 -3.38 -0.75 6.94
N GLY A 192 -3.21 0.45 7.47
CA GLY A 192 -3.51 0.76 8.86
C GLY A 192 -4.63 1.77 8.94
N ARG A 193 -5.49 1.69 9.96
CA ARG A 193 -6.49 2.72 10.26
C ARG A 193 -6.30 3.32 11.64
N ILE A 194 -6.43 4.64 11.72
CA ILE A 194 -6.60 5.40 12.95
C ILE A 194 -8.07 5.85 13.02
N PRO A 195 -8.96 5.09 13.68
CA PRO A 195 -10.40 5.35 13.67
C PRO A 195 -10.73 6.48 14.64
N VAL A 196 -10.83 7.70 14.11
CA VAL A 196 -11.06 8.92 14.90
C VAL A 196 -12.12 9.80 14.23
N LYS A 197 -12.89 10.53 15.03
CA LYS A 197 -13.96 11.42 14.55
C LYS A 197 -13.50 12.86 14.32
N THR A 198 -12.41 13.28 14.96
CA THR A 198 -11.94 14.68 14.95
C THR A 198 -10.44 14.82 14.67
N ALA A 199 -10.03 15.98 14.16
CA ALA A 199 -8.63 16.31 13.92
C ALA A 199 -7.78 16.26 15.21
N THR A 200 -8.36 16.68 16.34
CA THR A 200 -7.68 16.64 17.65
C THR A 200 -7.42 15.20 18.09
N GLN A 201 -8.40 14.29 17.92
CA GLN A 201 -8.20 12.86 18.20
C GLN A 201 -7.14 12.24 17.28
N ALA A 202 -7.14 12.61 16.00
CA ALA A 202 -6.11 12.19 15.04
C ALA A 202 -4.72 12.62 15.51
N LYS A 203 -4.55 13.92 15.83
CA LYS A 203 -3.29 14.48 16.33
C LYS A 203 -2.79 13.73 17.56
N ASN A 204 -3.67 13.51 18.55
CA ASN A 204 -3.30 12.85 19.80
C ASN A 204 -2.90 11.39 19.58
N SER A 205 -3.63 10.65 18.74
CA SER A 205 -3.35 9.24 18.46
C SER A 205 -2.02 9.07 17.72
N LEU A 206 -1.80 9.89 16.68
CA LEU A 206 -0.58 9.88 15.89
C LEU A 206 0.65 10.33 16.73
N ALA A 207 0.49 11.31 17.62
CA ALA A 207 1.55 11.74 18.51
C ALA A 207 2.00 10.63 19.48
N ARG A 208 1.07 9.79 19.96
CA ARG A 208 1.39 8.62 20.78
C ARG A 208 2.21 7.59 20.01
N ILE A 209 1.86 7.35 18.74
CA ILE A 209 2.62 6.45 17.86
C ILE A 209 4.05 6.97 17.71
N VAL A 210 4.22 8.25 17.34
CA VAL A 210 5.55 8.88 17.23
C VAL A 210 6.34 8.78 18.54
N SER A 211 5.68 9.04 19.68
CA SER A 211 6.33 8.94 20.99
C SER A 211 6.85 7.53 21.28
N ARG A 212 6.03 6.50 20.98
CA ARG A 212 6.39 5.10 21.19
C ARG A 212 7.52 4.63 20.26
N GLU A 213 7.52 5.10 19.02
CA GLU A 213 8.57 4.80 18.03
C GLU A 213 9.90 5.50 18.36
N LYS A 214 9.86 6.71 18.92
CA LYS A 214 11.04 7.44 19.40
C LYS A 214 11.67 6.79 20.64
N ASN A 215 10.83 6.33 21.56
CA ASN A 215 11.25 5.83 22.86
C ASN A 215 10.72 4.41 23.07
N PRO A 216 11.33 3.39 22.45
CA PRO A 216 10.93 2.02 22.70
C PRO A 216 11.25 1.65 24.16
N VAL A 217 10.24 1.42 25.00
CA VAL A 217 10.45 0.67 26.25
C VAL A 217 10.93 -0.73 25.88
N LEU A 218 12.14 -1.06 26.35
CA LEU A 218 12.67 -2.42 26.36
C LEU A 218 11.77 -3.24 27.30
N GLY A 219 11.33 -4.41 26.83
CA GLY A 219 10.55 -5.32 27.68
C GLY A 219 11.38 -5.72 28.91
N ASN A 220 10.73 -5.79 30.07
CA ASN A 220 11.31 -6.38 31.28
C ASN A 220 11.41 -7.90 31.16
#